data_AF-A0A9D3BT68-F1
#
_entry.id   AF-A0A9D3BT68-F1
#
_cell.length_a   1.000
_cell.length_b   1.000
_cell.length_c   1.000
_cell.angle_alpha   90.00
_cell.angle_beta   90.00
_cell.angle_gamma   90.00
#
_symmetry.space_group_name_H-M   'P 1'
#
loop_
_entity.id
_entity.type
_entity.pdbx_description
1 polymer ?
#
loop_
_entity_poly.entity_id
_entity_poly.type
_entity_poly.pdbx_seq_one_letter_code
_entity_poly.pdbx_strand_id
1 'polypeptide(L)'
;MVRTGFDSDRLLRHHVDYGTERKFSEARSWVEKELSFNKNVDVNLFETTIRILGGLLSCYHLTRDQLFLEKAKDIGSRLMPAFKTPSKIPFSDVNIGMGTAHPPRWTSDSTLAEVTSIQLEFRELSHLTQDPQYQEAANEVMRIVHKLPGKNDGLVPMFINTNSGQFSHKGVFTLGARADSYYEYLLKQWIQGGKTEDELLEDYLQAIEGVKKHLVKQTGPGRLTFVGELTHNGFNPKMDHLVCFLPGTLALGAHNGLPGDHMDLAVQLMETCHQMYQQMETGLSPEIAHFSLHAGEGQDVVVKPADRHNLLRPETVESLFYMYRFTKDTKYRDWGWDILQSFNKYTKVPGGGYTSINNVRDPMNPGPRDKMESFFLGETLKYLYLLFSNDTELLSLDKYVFNTEAHPLPIWPTPPN
;
A
#
# COMPACT_ATOMS: atom_id res chain seq x y z
N MET A 1 2.54 16.85 10.01
CA MET A 1 2.53 15.94 8.84
C MET A 1 3.47 16.49 7.79
N VAL A 2 4.59 15.80 7.57
CA VAL A 2 5.45 15.96 6.40
C VAL A 2 4.57 15.66 5.19
N ARG A 3 4.31 16.63 4.30
CA ARG A 3 3.45 16.42 3.12
C ARG A 3 4.10 15.41 2.18
N THR A 4 3.70 14.14 2.20
CA THR A 4 4.23 13.03 1.35
C THR A 4 4.23 13.26 -0.17
N GLY A 5 3.77 14.42 -0.66
CA GLY A 5 3.91 14.85 -2.07
C GLY A 5 5.34 15.22 -2.51
N PHE A 6 6.36 15.11 -1.64
CA PHE A 6 7.75 15.45 -1.96
C PHE A 6 8.33 14.65 -3.14
N ASP A 7 8.00 13.36 -3.27
CA ASP A 7 8.49 12.53 -4.39
C ASP A 7 7.72 12.76 -5.68
N SER A 8 6.42 13.03 -5.57
CA SER A 8 5.54 13.31 -6.71
C SER A 8 6.01 14.56 -7.46
N ASP A 9 6.46 15.58 -6.74
CA ASP A 9 6.99 16.83 -7.33
C ASP A 9 8.27 16.63 -8.15
N ARG A 10 9.09 15.60 -7.85
CA ARG A 10 10.34 15.34 -8.59
C ARG A 10 10.18 14.33 -9.72
N LEU A 11 9.20 13.43 -9.66
CA LEU A 11 8.84 12.59 -10.81
C LEU A 11 8.48 13.42 -12.04
N LEU A 12 7.93 14.61 -11.80
CA LEU A 12 7.65 15.60 -12.82
C LEU A 12 8.91 16.22 -13.46
N ARG A 13 10.12 16.04 -12.93
CA ARG A 13 11.36 16.61 -13.53
C ARG A 13 11.77 15.98 -14.85
N HIS A 14 11.31 14.76 -15.15
CA HIS A 14 11.55 14.18 -16.48
C HIS A 14 10.81 14.95 -17.59
N HIS A 15 9.85 15.82 -17.23
CA HIS A 15 9.21 16.79 -18.11
C HIS A 15 9.27 18.17 -17.45
N VAL A 16 10.40 18.86 -17.65
CA VAL A 16 10.75 20.19 -17.12
C VAL A 16 9.56 21.17 -17.17
N ASP A 17 8.90 21.36 -16.03
CA ASP A 17 8.10 22.54 -15.75
C ASP A 17 8.75 23.27 -14.57
N TYR A 18 9.19 24.52 -14.79
CA TYR A 18 9.81 25.40 -13.79
C TYR A 18 8.99 25.51 -12.49
N GLY A 19 7.67 25.26 -12.56
CA GLY A 19 6.76 25.29 -11.41
C GLY A 19 6.99 24.18 -10.37
N THR A 20 7.47 23.00 -10.76
CA THR A 20 7.64 21.86 -9.83
C THR A 20 8.97 21.91 -9.09
N GLU A 21 10.04 22.38 -9.74
CA GLU A 21 11.34 22.58 -9.09
C GLU A 21 11.29 23.63 -7.98
N ARG A 22 10.51 24.69 -8.18
CA ARG A 22 10.27 25.71 -7.16
C ARG A 22 9.55 25.12 -5.95
N LYS A 23 8.45 24.38 -6.18
CA LYS A 23 7.67 23.74 -5.09
C LYS A 23 8.52 22.76 -4.29
N PHE A 24 9.30 21.92 -4.97
CA PHE A 24 10.23 21.01 -4.31
C PHE A 24 11.25 21.78 -3.45
N SER A 25 11.81 22.88 -3.96
CA SER A 25 12.79 23.68 -3.22
C SER A 25 12.20 24.35 -1.98
N GLU A 26 10.98 24.87 -2.09
CA GLU A 26 10.22 25.42 -0.94
C GLU A 26 9.98 24.33 0.12
N ALA A 27 9.56 23.15 -0.33
CA ALA A 27 9.28 22.01 0.54
C ALA A 27 10.56 21.47 1.22
N ARG A 28 11.67 21.35 0.48
CA ARG A 28 13.00 21.01 1.00
C ARG A 28 13.45 22.03 2.05
N SER A 29 13.29 23.33 1.80
CA SER A 29 13.64 24.36 2.79
C SER A 29 12.82 24.23 4.08
N TRP A 30 11.57 23.78 4.01
CA TRP A 30 10.77 23.49 5.18
C TRP A 30 11.29 22.25 5.93
N VAL A 31 11.68 21.18 5.22
CA VAL A 31 12.31 19.99 5.85
C VAL A 31 13.59 20.36 6.59
N GLU A 32 14.41 21.24 6.01
CA GLU A 32 15.63 21.70 6.64
C GLU A 32 15.38 22.51 7.91
N LYS A 33 14.45 23.47 7.84
CA LYS A 33 14.28 24.50 8.89
C LYS A 33 13.26 24.14 9.96
N GLU A 34 12.20 23.41 9.59
CA GLU A 34 11.00 23.25 10.42
C GLU A 34 10.74 21.80 10.84
N LEU A 35 11.21 20.81 10.06
CA LEU A 35 10.97 19.41 10.40
C LEU A 35 11.83 18.97 11.59
N SER A 36 11.17 18.69 12.71
CA SER A 36 11.78 18.21 13.95
C SER A 36 11.00 17.04 14.52
N PHE A 37 11.72 16.00 14.93
CA PHE A 37 11.17 14.79 15.55
C PHE A 37 11.32 14.77 17.08
N ASN A 38 11.71 15.90 17.68
CA ASN A 38 11.89 16.04 19.14
C ASN A 38 10.59 16.22 19.93
N LYS A 39 9.43 16.27 19.26
CA LYS A 39 8.15 16.50 19.94
C LYS A 39 7.74 15.27 20.75
N ASN A 40 7.24 15.50 21.96
CA ASN A 40 6.59 14.47 22.75
C ASN A 40 5.23 14.16 22.14
N VAL A 41 5.18 13.15 21.27
CA VAL A 41 3.98 12.74 20.56
C VAL A 41 4.07 11.25 20.24
N ASP A 42 2.97 10.53 20.46
CA ASP A 42 2.83 9.15 20.02
C ASP A 42 2.49 9.13 18.53
N VAL A 43 3.18 8.27 17.79
CA VAL A 43 2.94 8.01 16.38
C VAL A 43 2.77 6.52 16.17
N ASN A 44 1.93 6.15 15.21
CA ASN A 44 1.84 4.76 14.77
C ASN A 44 3.11 4.40 13.97
N LEU A 45 3.72 3.26 14.30
CA LEU A 45 4.97 2.77 13.70
C LEU A 45 4.82 2.58 12.19
N PHE A 46 3.78 1.87 11.77
CA PHE A 46 3.51 1.55 10.36
C PHE A 46 3.31 2.83 9.55
N GLU A 47 2.37 3.67 9.96
CA GLU A 47 2.03 4.91 9.24
C GLU A 47 3.22 5.87 9.16
N THR A 48 4.02 5.96 10.23
CA THR A 48 5.24 6.80 10.20
C THR A 48 6.30 6.22 9.27
N THR A 49 6.41 4.89 9.23
CA THR A 49 7.39 4.20 8.40
C THR A 49 7.09 4.37 6.92
N ILE A 50 5.90 3.96 6.47
CA ILE A 50 5.58 3.94 5.05
C ILE A 50 5.53 5.35 4.47
N ARG A 51 5.08 6.34 5.25
CA ARG A 51 4.88 7.73 4.79
C ARG A 51 6.11 8.61 4.97
N ILE A 52 6.65 8.65 6.19
CA ILE A 52 7.71 9.60 6.54
C ILE A 52 9.08 8.99 6.23
N LEU A 53 9.37 7.80 6.74
CA LEU A 53 10.66 7.16 6.46
C LEU A 53 10.77 6.81 4.97
N GLY A 54 9.77 6.15 4.39
CA GLY A 54 9.72 5.81 2.96
C GLY A 54 9.87 7.02 2.04
N GLY A 55 9.14 8.11 2.34
CA GLY A 55 9.23 9.35 1.57
C GLY A 55 10.59 10.06 1.68
N LEU A 56 11.21 10.07 2.87
CA LEU A 56 12.56 10.64 3.04
C LEU A 56 13.62 9.80 2.29
N LEU A 57 13.54 8.47 2.37
CA LEU A 57 14.45 7.57 1.66
C LEU A 57 14.33 7.74 0.14
N SER A 58 13.12 7.78 -0.38
CA SER A 58 12.87 8.00 -1.81
C SER A 58 13.35 9.37 -2.28
N CYS A 59 13.09 10.43 -1.49
CA CYS A 59 13.65 11.75 -1.76
C CYS A 59 15.17 11.72 -1.81
N TYR A 60 15.84 11.02 -0.89
CA TYR A 60 17.29 10.82 -0.93
C TYR A 60 17.73 10.11 -2.21
N HIS A 61 17.13 8.99 -2.60
CA HIS A 61 17.55 8.26 -3.80
C HIS A 61 17.38 9.07 -5.08
N LEU A 62 16.29 9.82 -5.17
CA LEU A 62 16.03 10.68 -6.31
C LEU A 62 17.04 11.84 -6.30
N THR A 63 17.18 12.56 -5.19
CA THR A 63 17.91 13.85 -5.16
C THR A 63 19.40 13.75 -4.88
N ARG A 64 19.81 12.68 -4.19
CA ARG A 64 21.11 12.51 -3.53
C ARG A 64 21.42 13.61 -2.50
N ASP A 65 20.38 14.28 -2.00
CA ASP A 65 20.51 15.30 -0.97
C ASP A 65 20.57 14.66 0.42
N GLN A 66 21.72 14.79 1.07
CA GLN A 66 22.03 14.16 2.34
C GLN A 66 21.07 14.55 3.47
N LEU A 67 20.45 15.74 3.39
CA LEU A 67 19.45 16.19 4.35
C LEU A 67 18.34 15.15 4.57
N PHE A 68 17.85 14.53 3.50
CA PHE A 68 16.75 13.57 3.60
C PHE A 68 17.20 12.28 4.28
N LEU A 69 18.41 11.80 4.01
CA LEU A 69 18.96 10.61 4.67
C LEU A 69 19.26 10.88 6.16
N GLU A 70 19.74 12.07 6.51
CA GLU A 70 19.91 12.46 7.91
C GLU A 70 18.59 12.47 8.67
N LYS A 71 17.53 13.05 8.07
CA LYS A 71 16.18 13.02 8.66
C LYS A 71 15.60 11.61 8.71
N ALA A 72 15.85 10.78 7.70
CA ALA A 72 15.43 9.37 7.67
C ALA A 72 16.06 8.57 8.82
N LYS A 73 17.37 8.76 9.06
CA LYS A 73 18.07 8.15 10.18
C LYS A 73 17.56 8.62 11.53
N ASP A 74 17.28 9.92 11.69
CA ASP A 74 16.73 10.48 12.93
C ASP A 74 15.36 9.85 13.26
N ILE A 75 14.41 9.85 12.31
CA ILE A 75 13.10 9.24 12.54
C ILE A 75 13.21 7.72 12.74
N GLY A 76 13.97 7.01 11.90
CA GLY A 76 14.15 5.55 12.02
C GLY A 76 14.68 5.14 13.40
N SER A 77 15.66 5.89 13.93
CA SER A 77 16.21 5.65 15.28
C SER A 77 15.15 5.85 16.39
N ARG A 78 14.25 6.82 16.22
CA ARG A 78 13.18 7.10 17.19
C ARG A 78 12.05 6.08 17.16
N LEU A 79 11.93 5.32 16.07
CA LEU A 79 10.95 4.24 15.93
C LEU A 79 11.43 2.92 16.55
N MET A 80 12.75 2.72 16.69
CA MET A 80 13.35 1.48 17.23
C MET A 80 12.81 1.04 18.61
N PRO A 81 12.42 1.94 19.55
CA PRO A 81 11.81 1.51 20.81
C PRO A 81 10.54 0.66 20.64
N ALA A 82 9.82 0.75 19.52
CA ALA A 82 8.63 -0.06 19.25
C ALA A 82 8.92 -1.57 19.27
N PHE A 83 10.11 -1.99 18.87
CA PHE A 83 10.54 -3.40 18.82
C PHE A 83 10.98 -3.96 20.19
N LYS A 84 10.96 -3.15 21.25
CA LYS A 84 11.34 -3.57 22.61
C LYS A 84 10.19 -4.32 23.30
N THR A 85 9.78 -5.43 22.71
CA THR A 85 8.74 -6.32 23.23
C THR A 85 9.33 -7.70 23.58
N PRO A 86 8.65 -8.51 24.42
CA PRO A 86 9.12 -9.86 24.73
C PRO A 86 9.28 -10.75 23.49
N SER A 87 8.38 -10.63 22.50
CA SER A 87 8.41 -11.45 21.29
C SER A 87 9.17 -10.85 20.11
N LYS A 88 9.66 -9.60 20.23
CA LYS A 88 10.24 -8.79 19.13
C LYS A 88 9.24 -8.33 18.07
N ILE A 89 7.99 -8.77 18.13
CA ILE A 89 6.89 -8.16 17.36
C ILE A 89 6.65 -6.75 17.92
N PRO A 90 6.79 -5.69 17.12
CA PRO A 90 6.76 -4.34 17.64
C PRO A 90 5.36 -3.94 18.11
N PHE A 91 5.31 -3.02 19.07
CA PHE A 91 4.08 -2.30 19.42
C PHE A 91 3.58 -1.44 18.26
N SER A 92 2.28 -1.12 18.26
CA SER A 92 1.66 -0.23 17.28
C SER A 92 2.16 1.21 17.39
N ASP A 93 2.34 1.72 18.62
CA ASP A 93 2.59 3.13 18.88
C ASP A 93 3.93 3.36 19.59
N VAL A 94 4.63 4.41 19.16
CA VAL A 94 5.91 4.85 19.72
C VAL A 94 5.94 6.35 19.88
N ASN A 95 6.42 6.79 21.04
CA ASN A 95 6.65 8.18 21.34
C ASN A 95 8.04 8.60 20.82
N ILE A 96 8.07 9.42 19.77
CA ILE A 96 9.33 9.80 19.11
C ILE A 96 10.16 10.83 19.91
N GLY A 97 9.57 11.50 20.90
CA GLY A 97 10.25 12.44 21.79
C GLY A 97 10.82 11.78 23.05
N MET A 98 10.04 10.90 23.67
CA MET A 98 10.39 10.22 24.93
C MET A 98 11.11 8.88 24.73
N GLY A 99 10.98 8.26 23.55
CA GLY A 99 11.57 6.94 23.27
C GLY A 99 10.86 5.78 23.97
N THR A 100 9.59 5.96 24.35
CA THR A 100 8.71 4.93 24.93
C THR A 100 7.77 4.37 23.87
N ALA A 101 7.35 3.12 23.97
CA ALA A 101 6.39 2.52 23.05
C ALA A 101 5.35 1.69 23.82
N HIS A 102 4.15 1.54 23.26
CA HIS A 102 3.07 0.81 23.90
C HIS A 102 2.07 0.27 22.87
N PRO A 103 1.33 -0.81 23.19
CA PRO A 103 0.21 -1.26 22.38
C PRO A 103 -1.02 -0.35 22.60
N PRO A 104 -2.12 -0.55 21.87
CA PRO A 104 -3.37 0.16 22.16
C PRO A 104 -3.89 -0.19 23.55
N ARG A 105 -4.61 0.72 24.22
CA ARG A 105 -5.03 0.54 25.62
C ARG A 105 -5.88 -0.71 25.89
N TRP A 106 -6.55 -1.24 24.86
CA TRP A 106 -7.52 -2.34 24.97
C TRP A 106 -6.95 -3.71 24.58
N THR A 107 -5.70 -3.80 24.12
CA THR A 107 -5.10 -5.08 23.70
C THR A 107 -3.57 -5.05 23.82
N SER A 108 -2.93 -6.22 23.76
CA SER A 108 -1.48 -6.32 23.54
C SER A 108 -1.15 -6.83 22.14
N ASP A 109 -2.14 -6.85 21.25
CA ASP A 109 -1.97 -7.24 19.86
C ASP A 109 -1.58 -6.04 19.01
N SER A 110 -0.70 -6.30 18.05
CA SER A 110 -0.45 -5.44 16.91
C SER A 110 -1.22 -5.96 15.69
N THR A 111 -1.57 -5.06 14.78
CA THR A 111 -2.11 -5.42 13.47
C THR A 111 -1.01 -6.12 12.66
N LEU A 112 -1.34 -7.20 11.95
CA LEU A 112 -0.34 -7.96 11.22
C LEU A 112 0.31 -7.16 10.08
N ALA A 113 -0.50 -6.57 9.20
CA ALA A 113 0.02 -5.71 8.12
C ALA A 113 0.93 -4.59 8.68
N GLU A 114 0.58 -3.97 9.81
CA GLU A 114 1.41 -2.90 10.39
C GLU A 114 2.83 -3.37 10.74
N VAL A 115 3.01 -4.62 11.19
CA VAL A 115 4.33 -5.12 11.58
C VAL A 115 5.10 -5.78 10.43
N THR A 116 4.41 -6.17 9.36
CA THR A 116 4.99 -6.83 8.17
C THR A 116 5.08 -5.92 6.94
N SER A 117 4.78 -4.64 7.09
CA SER A 117 4.79 -3.65 6.00
C SER A 117 5.68 -2.45 6.34
N ILE A 118 6.82 -2.73 6.99
CA ILE A 118 7.84 -1.74 7.40
C ILE A 118 9.25 -2.12 6.94
N GLN A 119 9.37 -3.29 6.30
CA GLN A 119 10.64 -3.96 6.07
C GLN A 119 11.45 -3.27 4.98
N LEU A 120 10.83 -2.86 3.88
CA LEU A 120 11.55 -2.23 2.76
C LEU A 120 12.31 -0.98 3.22
N GLU A 121 11.67 -0.17 4.06
CA GLU A 121 12.18 1.08 4.59
C GLU A 121 13.30 0.86 5.60
N PHE A 122 13.10 -0.04 6.56
CA PHE A 122 14.13 -0.35 7.57
C PHE A 122 15.34 -1.06 6.96
N ARG A 123 15.13 -1.94 5.98
CA ARG A 123 16.19 -2.59 5.20
C ARG A 123 17.04 -1.56 4.43
N GLU A 124 16.39 -0.65 3.71
CA GLU A 124 17.10 0.39 2.97
C GLU A 124 17.79 1.39 3.90
N LEU A 125 17.18 1.73 5.04
CA LEU A 125 17.83 2.57 6.04
C LEU A 125 19.11 1.93 6.57
N SER A 126 19.11 0.64 6.87
CA SER A 126 20.33 -0.10 7.22
C SER A 126 21.36 -0.08 6.09
N HIS A 127 20.93 -0.33 4.85
CA HIS A 127 21.81 -0.30 3.68
C HIS A 127 22.52 1.06 3.52
N LEU A 128 21.79 2.17 3.64
CA LEU A 128 22.36 3.51 3.47
C LEU A 128 23.20 3.97 4.66
N THR A 129 22.84 3.58 5.88
CA THR A 129 23.51 4.05 7.11
C THR A 129 24.62 3.14 7.59
N GLN A 130 24.74 1.93 7.01
CA GLN A 130 25.64 0.87 7.45
C GLN A 130 25.43 0.45 8.92
N ASP A 131 24.19 0.61 9.40
CA ASP A 131 23.78 0.24 10.75
C ASP A 131 22.78 -0.93 10.66
N PRO A 132 23.17 -2.16 11.02
CA PRO A 132 22.34 -3.35 10.79
C PRO A 132 21.09 -3.41 11.66
N GLN A 133 20.99 -2.59 12.72
CA GLN A 133 19.91 -2.71 13.71
C GLN A 133 18.51 -2.58 13.10
N TYR A 134 18.34 -1.73 12.07
CA TYR A 134 17.05 -1.47 11.46
C TYR A 134 16.56 -2.70 10.67
N GLN A 135 17.41 -3.22 9.79
CA GLN A 135 17.16 -4.44 9.02
C GLN A 135 16.99 -5.65 9.92
N GLU A 136 17.84 -5.84 10.94
CA GLU A 136 17.75 -6.98 11.85
C GLU A 136 16.41 -7.01 12.57
N ALA A 137 15.94 -5.86 13.09
CA ALA A 137 14.66 -5.77 13.77
C ALA A 137 13.48 -6.05 12.84
N ALA A 138 13.48 -5.46 11.64
CA ALA A 138 12.38 -5.64 10.69
C ALA A 138 12.34 -7.06 10.10
N ASN A 139 13.50 -7.65 9.79
CA ASN A 139 13.60 -9.02 9.27
C ASN A 139 13.25 -10.07 10.34
N GLU A 140 13.54 -9.82 11.61
CA GLU A 140 13.16 -10.74 12.69
C GLU A 140 11.65 -10.93 12.77
N VAL A 141 10.86 -9.86 12.54
CA VAL A 141 9.39 -9.98 12.46
C VAL A 141 8.97 -10.95 11.36
N MET A 142 9.57 -10.85 10.16
CA MET A 142 9.26 -11.76 9.05
C MET A 142 9.64 -13.21 9.37
N ARG A 143 10.81 -13.44 9.99
CA ARG A 143 11.23 -14.78 10.42
C ARG A 143 10.29 -15.40 11.45
N ILE A 144 9.76 -14.59 12.37
CA ILE A 144 8.76 -15.06 13.34
C ILE A 144 7.50 -15.46 12.59
N VAL A 145 6.94 -14.57 11.75
CA VAL A 145 5.69 -14.79 11.01
C VAL A 145 5.78 -16.00 10.06
N HIS A 146 6.92 -16.20 9.38
CA HIS A 146 7.18 -17.36 8.54
C HIS A 146 6.97 -18.68 9.29
N LYS A 147 7.48 -18.78 10.53
CA LYS A 147 7.43 -19.99 11.36
C LYS A 147 6.11 -20.20 12.11
N LEU A 148 5.18 -19.24 12.09
CA LEU A 148 3.97 -19.32 12.91
C LEU A 148 2.94 -20.31 12.35
N PRO A 149 2.41 -21.21 13.21
CA PRO A 149 1.26 -22.04 12.83
C PRO A 149 -0.03 -21.21 12.85
N GLY A 150 -1.09 -21.73 12.21
CA GLY A 150 -2.41 -21.10 12.20
C GLY A 150 -2.68 -20.25 10.96
N LYS A 151 -1.76 -20.24 9.99
CA LYS A 151 -2.05 -19.85 8.61
C LYS A 151 -3.02 -20.86 7.98
N ASN A 152 -3.86 -20.42 7.04
CA ASN A 152 -4.74 -21.29 6.24
C ASN A 152 -4.28 -21.26 4.78
N ASP A 153 -3.45 -22.24 4.38
CA ASP A 153 -2.78 -22.25 3.07
C ASP A 153 -2.10 -20.90 2.77
N GLY A 154 -1.24 -20.42 3.69
CA GLY A 154 -0.54 -19.14 3.56
C GLY A 154 -1.36 -17.89 3.94
N LEU A 155 -2.68 -17.98 4.07
CA LEU A 155 -3.51 -16.86 4.55
C LEU A 155 -3.28 -16.64 6.05
N VAL A 156 -3.08 -15.38 6.45
CA VAL A 156 -2.70 -15.00 7.82
C VAL A 156 -3.87 -14.34 8.58
N PRO A 157 -3.99 -14.57 9.91
CA PRO A 157 -4.89 -13.81 10.77
C PRO A 157 -4.52 -12.32 10.84
N MET A 158 -5.48 -11.46 11.15
CA MET A 158 -5.27 -9.99 11.15
C MET A 158 -4.39 -9.44 12.28
N PHE A 159 -4.11 -10.22 13.32
CA PHE A 159 -3.51 -9.74 14.55
C PHE A 159 -2.46 -10.71 15.11
N ILE A 160 -1.46 -10.13 15.77
CA ILE A 160 -0.35 -10.86 16.38
C ILE A 160 0.00 -10.25 17.74
N ASN A 161 0.17 -11.10 18.74
CA ASN A 161 0.40 -10.65 20.11
C ASN A 161 1.86 -10.27 20.38
N THR A 162 2.10 -9.09 20.93
CA THR A 162 3.45 -8.55 21.19
C THR A 162 4.17 -9.21 22.39
N ASN A 163 3.45 -9.92 23.25
CA ASN A 163 4.06 -10.65 24.36
C ASN A 163 4.40 -12.09 23.96
N SER A 164 3.46 -12.81 23.34
CA SER A 164 3.64 -14.23 23.01
C SER A 164 4.23 -14.47 21.61
N GLY A 165 4.16 -13.48 20.72
CA GLY A 165 4.54 -13.63 19.31
C GLY A 165 3.60 -14.51 18.49
N GLN A 166 2.43 -14.88 19.03
CA GLN A 166 1.47 -15.76 18.35
C GLN A 166 0.36 -14.97 17.67
N PHE A 167 -0.18 -15.49 16.57
CA PHE A 167 -1.41 -14.96 15.99
C PHE A 167 -2.58 -15.01 16.99
N SER A 168 -3.34 -13.93 17.04
CA SER A 168 -4.65 -13.87 17.69
C SER A 168 -5.77 -13.84 16.63
N HIS A 169 -7.04 -13.86 17.06
CA HIS A 169 -8.19 -13.86 16.14
C HIS A 169 -8.11 -14.89 15.00
N LYS A 170 -7.59 -16.10 15.30
CA LYS A 170 -7.38 -17.17 14.32
C LYS A 170 -8.68 -17.58 13.64
N GLY A 171 -8.64 -17.90 12.35
CA GLY A 171 -9.79 -18.36 11.59
C GLY A 171 -10.60 -17.25 10.90
N VAL A 172 -10.10 -16.01 10.92
CA VAL A 172 -10.61 -14.89 10.12
C VAL A 172 -9.51 -14.42 9.17
N PHE A 173 -9.79 -14.44 7.88
CA PHE A 173 -8.84 -14.14 6.81
C PHE A 173 -9.45 -13.13 5.83
N THR A 174 -8.69 -12.07 5.58
CA THR A 174 -9.02 -11.02 4.62
C THR A 174 -7.76 -10.64 3.85
N LEU A 175 -7.93 -10.07 2.67
CA LEU A 175 -6.87 -9.39 1.93
C LEU A 175 -7.05 -7.87 1.96
N GLY A 176 -8.03 -7.36 2.72
CA GLY A 176 -8.23 -5.94 2.95
C GLY A 176 -7.48 -5.46 4.18
N ALA A 177 -8.06 -4.47 4.86
CA ALA A 177 -7.42 -3.80 5.99
C ALA A 177 -6.90 -4.81 7.01
N ARG A 178 -5.69 -4.57 7.52
CA ARG A 178 -4.96 -5.35 8.54
C ARG A 178 -4.15 -6.54 8.03
N ALA A 179 -4.32 -6.94 6.77
CA ALA A 179 -3.59 -8.08 6.21
C ALA A 179 -3.07 -7.84 4.78
N ASP A 180 -3.70 -6.98 3.99
CA ASP A 180 -3.29 -6.57 2.63
C ASP A 180 -1.77 -6.55 2.38
N SER A 181 -1.08 -5.59 2.97
CA SER A 181 0.30 -5.25 2.65
C SER A 181 1.31 -6.26 3.21
N TYR A 182 0.92 -7.22 4.05
CA TYR A 182 1.75 -8.40 4.35
C TYR A 182 2.06 -9.15 3.05
N TYR A 183 1.03 -9.44 2.25
CA TYR A 183 1.16 -10.19 1.00
C TYR A 183 1.95 -9.39 -0.05
N GLU A 184 1.76 -8.07 -0.07
CA GLU A 184 2.52 -7.15 -0.90
C GLU A 184 4.02 -7.16 -0.54
N TYR A 185 4.34 -7.03 0.75
CA TYR A 185 5.73 -6.90 1.21
C TYR A 185 6.48 -8.23 1.18
N LEU A 186 5.83 -9.39 1.21
CA LEU A 186 6.51 -10.66 0.90
C LEU A 186 7.15 -10.60 -0.48
N LEU A 187 6.37 -10.26 -1.51
CA LEU A 187 6.88 -10.15 -2.88
C LEU A 187 7.88 -9.01 -3.03
N LYS A 188 7.54 -7.83 -2.52
CA LYS A 188 8.37 -6.63 -2.71
C LYS A 188 9.72 -6.72 -1.99
N GLN A 189 9.79 -7.37 -0.82
CA GLN A 189 11.07 -7.65 -0.15
C GLN A 189 11.93 -8.63 -0.94
N TRP A 190 11.33 -9.72 -1.46
CA TRP A 190 12.05 -10.67 -2.31
C TRP A 190 12.64 -9.98 -3.54
N ILE A 191 11.88 -9.09 -4.19
CA ILE A 191 12.37 -8.27 -5.30
C ILE A 191 13.48 -7.32 -4.83
N GLN A 192 13.27 -6.58 -3.73
CA GLN A 192 14.27 -5.63 -3.19
C GLN A 192 15.61 -6.32 -2.91
N GLY A 193 15.59 -7.52 -2.31
CA GLY A 193 16.77 -8.33 -1.99
C GLY A 193 17.41 -9.04 -3.18
N GLY A 194 17.11 -8.62 -4.41
CA GLY A 194 17.71 -9.19 -5.62
C GLY A 194 17.26 -10.64 -5.90
N LYS A 195 16.08 -11.03 -5.40
CA LYS A 195 15.43 -12.34 -5.61
C LYS A 195 16.18 -13.53 -4.97
N THR A 196 16.78 -13.31 -3.80
CA THR A 196 17.63 -14.31 -3.12
C THR A 196 17.05 -14.88 -1.83
N GLU A 197 15.92 -14.35 -1.35
CA GLU A 197 15.32 -14.72 -0.07
C GLU A 197 14.14 -15.67 -0.26
N ASP A 198 14.43 -16.97 -0.41
CA ASP A 198 13.44 -18.00 -0.77
C ASP A 198 12.25 -18.08 0.20
N GLU A 199 12.46 -17.91 1.51
CA GLU A 199 11.38 -17.95 2.52
C GLU A 199 10.27 -16.92 2.23
N LEU A 200 10.63 -15.73 1.73
CA LEU A 200 9.66 -14.69 1.36
C LEU A 200 8.85 -15.10 0.13
N LEU A 201 9.52 -15.72 -0.85
CA LEU A 201 8.89 -16.17 -2.07
C LEU A 201 7.95 -17.36 -1.81
N GLU A 202 8.37 -18.31 -0.99
CA GLU A 202 7.57 -19.47 -0.58
C GLU A 202 6.28 -19.04 0.13
N ASP A 203 6.40 -18.15 1.12
CA ASP A 203 5.23 -17.59 1.83
C ASP A 203 4.28 -16.85 0.87
N TYR A 204 4.82 -16.08 -0.10
CA TYR A 204 4.01 -15.39 -1.10
C TYR A 204 3.26 -16.36 -2.01
N LEU A 205 3.96 -17.33 -2.60
CA LEU A 205 3.36 -18.32 -3.50
C LEU A 205 2.30 -19.15 -2.78
N GLN A 206 2.59 -19.59 -1.55
CA GLN A 206 1.61 -20.31 -0.74
C GLN A 206 0.37 -19.45 -0.47
N ALA A 207 0.55 -18.18 -0.09
CA ALA A 207 -0.55 -17.27 0.17
C ALA A 207 -1.43 -17.02 -1.07
N ILE A 208 -0.84 -16.83 -2.26
CA ILE A 208 -1.61 -16.64 -3.50
C ILE A 208 -2.42 -17.89 -3.85
N GLU A 209 -1.87 -19.09 -3.65
CA GLU A 209 -2.65 -20.33 -3.79
C GLU A 209 -3.80 -20.41 -2.77
N GLY A 210 -3.57 -19.99 -1.52
CA GLY A 210 -4.63 -19.85 -0.51
C GLY A 210 -5.72 -18.86 -0.93
N VAL A 211 -5.35 -17.72 -1.52
CA VAL A 211 -6.29 -16.73 -2.06
C VAL A 211 -7.17 -17.36 -3.15
N LYS A 212 -6.55 -17.99 -4.16
CA LYS A 212 -7.26 -18.66 -5.25
C LYS A 212 -8.23 -19.73 -4.73
N LYS A 213 -7.78 -20.53 -3.76
CA LYS A 213 -8.55 -21.65 -3.21
C LYS A 213 -9.73 -21.21 -2.35
N HIS A 214 -9.54 -20.22 -1.47
CA HIS A 214 -10.49 -19.91 -0.40
C HIS A 214 -11.28 -18.63 -0.62
N LEU A 215 -10.68 -17.63 -1.27
CA LEU A 215 -11.18 -16.25 -1.26
C LEU A 215 -11.65 -15.76 -2.64
N VAL A 216 -11.17 -16.37 -3.73
CA VAL A 216 -11.62 -16.02 -5.08
C VAL A 216 -12.99 -16.63 -5.39
N LYS A 217 -13.93 -15.79 -5.78
CA LYS A 217 -15.26 -16.17 -6.30
C LYS A 217 -15.63 -15.33 -7.51
N GLN A 218 -16.69 -15.72 -8.19
CA GLN A 218 -17.29 -14.95 -9.27
C GLN A 218 -18.68 -14.47 -8.88
N THR A 219 -19.05 -13.27 -9.32
CA THR A 219 -20.41 -12.76 -9.19
C THR A 219 -21.39 -13.60 -10.03
N GLY A 220 -22.66 -13.55 -9.65
CA GLY A 220 -23.74 -14.21 -10.39
C GLY A 220 -24.07 -13.53 -11.73
N PRO A 221 -24.29 -12.20 -11.78
CA PRO A 221 -24.70 -11.49 -12.99
C PRO A 221 -23.57 -11.35 -14.03
N GLY A 222 -22.50 -10.62 -13.71
CA GLY A 222 -21.42 -10.26 -14.64
C GLY A 222 -20.25 -11.23 -14.68
N ARG A 223 -20.24 -12.27 -13.83
CA ARG A 223 -19.12 -13.22 -13.66
C ARG A 223 -17.80 -12.53 -13.32
N LEU A 224 -17.87 -11.38 -12.65
CA LEU A 224 -16.70 -10.65 -12.17
C LEU A 224 -15.97 -11.47 -11.11
N THR A 225 -14.67 -11.68 -11.30
CA THR A 225 -13.82 -12.37 -10.33
C THR A 225 -13.45 -11.41 -9.21
N PHE A 226 -13.74 -11.75 -7.95
CA PHE A 226 -13.46 -10.90 -6.80
C PHE A 226 -12.86 -11.70 -5.64
N VAL A 227 -12.26 -11.00 -4.68
CA VAL A 227 -11.69 -11.60 -3.46
C VAL A 227 -12.58 -11.23 -2.28
N GLY A 228 -13.19 -12.26 -1.66
CA GLY A 228 -13.97 -12.10 -0.45
C GLY A 228 -13.15 -12.28 0.84
N GLU A 229 -13.85 -12.36 1.96
CA GLU A 229 -13.28 -12.70 3.27
C GLU A 229 -13.72 -14.09 3.69
N LEU A 230 -12.89 -14.76 4.50
CA LEU A 230 -13.26 -16.01 5.16
C LEU A 230 -13.36 -15.77 6.66
N THR A 231 -14.50 -16.12 7.24
CA THR A 231 -14.76 -16.02 8.69
C THR A 231 -15.15 -17.39 9.23
N HIS A 232 -15.32 -17.50 10.55
CA HIS A 232 -15.89 -18.70 11.17
C HIS A 232 -17.28 -19.07 10.63
N ASN A 233 -18.03 -18.10 10.10
CA ASN A 233 -19.36 -18.31 9.52
C ASN A 233 -19.31 -18.68 8.03
N GLY A 234 -18.11 -18.86 7.47
CA GLY A 234 -17.88 -19.14 6.06
C GLY A 234 -17.50 -17.91 5.25
N PHE A 235 -17.64 -18.04 3.92
CA PHE A 235 -17.29 -17.03 2.95
C PHE A 235 -18.20 -15.80 3.02
N ASN A 236 -17.61 -14.62 3.08
CA ASN A 236 -18.29 -13.33 3.08
C ASN A 236 -17.93 -12.59 1.78
N PRO A 237 -18.89 -12.27 0.90
CA PRO A 237 -18.63 -11.57 -0.36
C PRO A 237 -18.42 -10.06 -0.13
N LYS A 238 -17.58 -9.70 0.85
CA LYS A 238 -17.13 -8.35 1.18
C LYS A 238 -15.73 -8.16 0.62
N MET A 239 -15.47 -7.03 -0.02
CA MET A 239 -14.15 -6.65 -0.49
C MET A 239 -13.92 -5.17 -0.17
N ASP A 240 -12.86 -4.88 0.58
CA ASP A 240 -12.42 -3.50 0.77
C ASP A 240 -11.81 -2.98 -0.54
N HIS A 241 -11.92 -1.69 -0.84
CA HIS A 241 -11.20 -1.08 -1.97
C HIS A 241 -9.70 -1.34 -1.88
N LEU A 242 -9.17 -1.46 -0.66
CA LEU A 242 -7.78 -1.81 -0.38
C LEU A 242 -7.32 -3.04 -1.16
N VAL A 243 -8.17 -4.06 -1.30
CA VAL A 243 -7.84 -5.32 -2.01
C VAL A 243 -7.49 -5.09 -3.49
N CYS A 244 -7.86 -3.93 -4.05
CA CYS A 244 -7.45 -3.54 -5.40
C CYS A 244 -5.95 -3.27 -5.57
N PHE A 245 -5.12 -3.42 -4.53
CA PHE A 245 -3.65 -3.51 -4.66
C PHE A 245 -3.18 -4.82 -5.32
N LEU A 246 -3.98 -5.89 -5.15
CA LEU A 246 -3.60 -7.24 -5.51
C LEU A 246 -3.36 -7.46 -7.01
N PRO A 247 -4.18 -6.92 -7.95
CA PRO A 247 -3.92 -7.07 -9.38
C PRO A 247 -2.51 -6.58 -9.76
N GLY A 248 -2.11 -5.38 -9.30
CA GLY A 248 -0.78 -4.83 -9.55
C GLY A 248 0.32 -5.68 -8.96
N THR A 249 0.13 -6.18 -7.74
CA THR A 249 1.09 -7.07 -7.06
C THR A 249 1.24 -8.41 -7.78
N LEU A 250 0.15 -9.02 -8.23
CA LEU A 250 0.17 -10.26 -9.01
C LEU A 250 0.88 -10.06 -10.35
N ALA A 251 0.58 -8.96 -11.05
CA ALA A 251 1.23 -8.62 -12.32
C ALA A 251 2.73 -8.36 -12.13
N LEU A 252 3.13 -7.69 -11.04
CA LEU A 252 4.52 -7.51 -10.65
C LEU A 252 5.23 -8.83 -10.40
N GLY A 253 4.57 -9.77 -9.72
CA GLY A 253 5.08 -11.12 -9.51
C GLY A 253 5.31 -11.86 -10.84
N ALA A 254 4.30 -11.89 -11.71
CA ALA A 254 4.38 -12.53 -13.02
C ALA A 254 5.52 -11.95 -13.89
N HIS A 255 5.67 -10.62 -13.92
CA HIS A 255 6.80 -9.95 -14.60
C HIS A 255 8.16 -10.39 -14.04
N ASN A 256 8.22 -10.68 -12.73
CA ASN A 256 9.45 -11.10 -12.06
C ASN A 256 9.73 -12.61 -12.10
N GLY A 257 8.97 -13.38 -12.89
CA GLY A 257 9.20 -14.80 -13.15
C GLY A 257 8.30 -15.76 -12.35
N LEU A 258 7.27 -15.25 -11.69
CA LEU A 258 6.28 -16.08 -10.98
C LEU A 258 5.25 -16.69 -11.96
N PRO A 259 4.46 -17.69 -11.53
CA PRO A 259 3.55 -18.41 -12.42
C PRO A 259 2.63 -17.52 -13.26
N GLY A 260 2.44 -17.87 -14.53
CA GLY A 260 1.68 -17.05 -15.50
C GLY A 260 0.20 -16.86 -15.14
N ASP A 261 -0.39 -17.79 -14.40
CA ASP A 261 -1.78 -17.68 -13.92
C ASP A 261 -1.97 -16.57 -12.87
N HIS A 262 -0.89 -16.01 -12.30
CA HIS A 262 -0.94 -14.78 -11.52
C HIS A 262 -1.37 -13.61 -12.40
N MET A 263 -0.86 -13.50 -13.64
CA MET A 263 -1.27 -12.47 -14.59
C MET A 263 -2.72 -12.68 -15.03
N ASP A 264 -3.15 -13.93 -15.23
CA ASP A 264 -4.55 -14.23 -15.57
C ASP A 264 -5.51 -13.76 -14.47
N LEU A 265 -5.17 -14.02 -13.21
CA LEU A 265 -5.93 -13.53 -12.06
C LEU A 265 -5.85 -12.00 -11.95
N ALA A 266 -4.69 -11.40 -12.19
CA ALA A 266 -4.51 -9.94 -12.19
C ALA A 266 -5.43 -9.25 -13.20
N VAL A 267 -5.51 -9.76 -14.44
CA VAL A 267 -6.41 -9.22 -15.47
C VAL A 267 -7.88 -9.28 -15.01
N GLN A 268 -8.30 -10.41 -14.44
CA GLN A 268 -9.68 -10.60 -13.99
C GLN A 268 -10.03 -9.69 -12.80
N LEU A 269 -9.13 -9.57 -11.81
CA LEU A 269 -9.35 -8.70 -10.66
C LEU A 269 -9.28 -7.21 -11.03
N MET A 270 -8.43 -6.84 -11.99
CA MET A 270 -8.35 -5.46 -12.47
C MET A 270 -9.66 -5.01 -13.12
N GLU A 271 -10.31 -5.89 -13.89
CA GLU A 271 -11.66 -5.64 -14.42
C GLU A 271 -12.64 -5.38 -13.28
N THR A 272 -12.68 -6.23 -12.26
CA THR A 272 -13.56 -6.05 -11.09
C THR A 272 -13.31 -4.74 -10.34
N CYS A 273 -12.04 -4.37 -10.12
CA CYS A 273 -11.69 -3.10 -9.51
C CYS A 273 -12.11 -1.90 -10.37
N HIS A 274 -12.02 -1.99 -11.69
CA HIS A 274 -12.59 -0.97 -12.58
C HIS A 274 -14.13 -0.92 -12.47
N GLN A 275 -14.81 -2.08 -12.41
CA GLN A 275 -16.26 -2.16 -12.24
C GLN A 275 -16.73 -1.60 -10.88
N MET A 276 -15.93 -1.68 -9.83
CA MET A 276 -16.21 -1.01 -8.54
C MET A 276 -16.30 0.51 -8.68
N TYR A 277 -15.64 1.12 -9.67
CA TYR A 277 -15.78 2.53 -10.01
C TYR A 277 -16.94 2.76 -10.99
N GLN A 278 -16.95 2.02 -12.10
CA GLN A 278 -17.87 2.24 -13.23
C GLN A 278 -19.35 2.06 -12.83
N GLN A 279 -19.65 1.17 -11.87
CA GLN A 279 -21.02 0.92 -11.42
C GLN A 279 -21.53 1.96 -10.38
N MET A 280 -20.70 2.93 -9.98
CA MET A 280 -21.10 4.04 -9.12
C MET A 280 -21.47 5.28 -9.95
N GLU A 281 -22.46 6.03 -9.50
CA GLU A 281 -22.99 7.20 -10.20
C GLU A 281 -21.95 8.35 -10.30
N THR A 282 -21.00 8.42 -9.37
CA THR A 282 -19.86 9.35 -9.46
C THR A 282 -18.68 8.79 -10.25
N GLY A 283 -18.68 7.52 -10.65
CA GLY A 283 -17.51 6.87 -11.25
C GLY A 283 -16.32 6.76 -10.29
N LEU A 284 -16.56 6.73 -8.97
CA LEU A 284 -15.55 6.52 -7.92
C LEU A 284 -15.96 5.35 -7.03
N SER A 285 -15.04 4.43 -6.73
CA SER A 285 -15.35 3.29 -5.85
C SER A 285 -15.69 3.72 -4.43
N PRO A 286 -16.62 3.02 -3.76
CA PRO A 286 -16.79 3.10 -2.31
C PRO A 286 -15.58 2.51 -1.56
N GLU A 287 -15.57 2.68 -0.24
CA GLU A 287 -14.57 2.08 0.65
C GLU A 287 -14.71 0.56 0.73
N ILE A 288 -15.94 0.05 0.76
CA ILE A 288 -16.25 -1.37 0.84
C ILE A 288 -17.35 -1.71 -0.17
N ALA A 289 -17.10 -2.77 -0.95
CA ALA A 289 -18.06 -3.38 -1.85
C ALA A 289 -18.54 -4.73 -1.31
N HIS A 290 -19.80 -5.05 -1.62
CA HIS A 290 -20.38 -6.38 -1.46
C HIS A 290 -20.79 -6.94 -2.82
N PHE A 291 -20.51 -8.21 -3.06
CA PHE A 291 -20.73 -8.83 -4.36
C PHE A 291 -21.92 -9.78 -4.37
N SER A 292 -22.76 -9.68 -5.40
CA SER A 292 -23.91 -10.58 -5.58
C SER A 292 -23.47 -11.94 -6.11
N LEU A 293 -23.71 -13.01 -5.33
CA LEU A 293 -23.44 -14.39 -5.74
C LEU A 293 -24.62 -15.03 -6.50
N HIS A 294 -25.80 -14.42 -6.48
CA HIS A 294 -26.99 -14.98 -7.11
C HIS A 294 -27.04 -14.63 -8.60
N ALA A 295 -27.30 -15.63 -9.44
CA ALA A 295 -27.57 -15.43 -10.86
C ALA A 295 -28.93 -14.73 -11.02
N GLY A 296 -28.97 -13.61 -11.74
CA GLY A 296 -30.19 -12.84 -11.99
C GLY A 296 -29.90 -11.44 -12.51
N GLU A 297 -30.97 -10.67 -12.71
CA GLU A 297 -30.88 -9.24 -13.05
C GLU A 297 -30.49 -8.43 -11.81
N GLY A 298 -29.43 -7.61 -11.92
CA GLY A 298 -28.94 -6.78 -10.82
C GLY A 298 -27.52 -6.25 -11.06
N GLN A 299 -27.03 -5.39 -10.16
CA GLN A 299 -25.64 -4.94 -10.17
C GLN A 299 -24.73 -5.98 -9.50
N ASP A 300 -23.51 -6.13 -10.03
CA ASP A 300 -22.48 -6.95 -9.41
C ASP A 300 -22.02 -6.36 -8.07
N VAL A 301 -21.90 -5.02 -8.03
CA VAL A 301 -21.34 -4.26 -6.91
C VAL A 301 -22.46 -3.62 -6.08
N VAL A 302 -22.67 -4.12 -4.87
CA VAL A 302 -23.59 -3.60 -3.87
C VAL A 302 -22.84 -2.82 -2.80
N VAL A 303 -23.36 -1.67 -2.40
CA VAL A 303 -22.70 -0.79 -1.42
C VAL A 303 -23.65 -0.46 -0.27
N LYS A 304 -23.26 -0.82 0.95
CA LYS A 304 -24.05 -0.47 2.15
C LYS A 304 -23.93 1.03 2.43
N PRO A 305 -24.96 1.66 3.02
CA PRO A 305 -24.96 3.10 3.28
C PRO A 305 -23.72 3.65 4.00
N ALA A 306 -23.20 2.93 5.01
CA ALA A 306 -22.03 3.36 5.77
C ALA A 306 -20.72 3.32 4.96
N ASP A 307 -20.70 2.55 3.88
CA ASP A 307 -19.48 2.23 3.12
C ASP A 307 -19.33 3.08 1.85
N ARG A 308 -20.32 3.95 1.56
CA ARG A 308 -20.39 4.76 0.33
C ARG A 308 -19.33 5.87 0.23
N HIS A 309 -18.47 6.01 1.22
CA HIS A 309 -17.46 7.05 1.20
C HIS A 309 -16.30 6.68 0.28
N ASN A 310 -15.68 7.69 -0.33
CA ASN A 310 -14.42 7.56 -1.07
C ASN A 310 -13.41 8.52 -0.45
N LEU A 311 -12.23 7.98 -0.11
CA LEU A 311 -11.17 8.73 0.58
C LEU A 311 -10.04 9.18 -0.35
N LEU A 312 -10.28 9.15 -1.67
CA LEU A 312 -9.28 9.44 -2.70
C LEU A 312 -8.15 8.39 -2.81
N ARG A 313 -8.46 7.15 -2.43
CA ARG A 313 -7.49 6.06 -2.31
C ARG A 313 -6.84 5.63 -3.64
N PRO A 314 -5.62 5.10 -3.61
CA PRO A 314 -4.82 4.85 -4.81
C PRO A 314 -4.94 3.46 -5.43
N GLU A 315 -5.44 2.45 -4.73
CA GLU A 315 -5.08 1.05 -5.01
C GLU A 315 -5.51 0.59 -6.43
N THR A 316 -6.63 1.10 -6.94
CA THR A 316 -7.04 0.84 -8.33
C THR A 316 -6.09 1.49 -9.34
N VAL A 317 -5.70 2.75 -9.16
CA VAL A 317 -4.78 3.44 -10.10
C VAL A 317 -3.33 2.95 -9.96
N GLU A 318 -2.94 2.44 -8.79
CA GLU A 318 -1.72 1.67 -8.59
C GLU A 318 -1.71 0.43 -9.48
N SER A 319 -2.74 -0.40 -9.36
CA SER A 319 -2.84 -1.62 -10.16
C SER A 319 -2.89 -1.32 -11.66
N LEU A 320 -3.63 -0.30 -12.09
CA LEU A 320 -3.64 0.15 -13.49
C LEU A 320 -2.24 0.50 -13.99
N PHE A 321 -1.41 1.16 -13.17
CA PHE A 321 -0.02 1.47 -13.51
C PHE A 321 0.80 0.20 -13.78
N TYR A 322 0.76 -0.79 -12.89
CA TYR A 322 1.46 -2.06 -13.10
C TYR A 322 0.93 -2.81 -14.32
N MET A 323 -0.39 -2.92 -14.46
CA MET A 323 -1.04 -3.59 -15.59
C MET A 323 -0.62 -2.94 -16.92
N TYR A 324 -0.66 -1.61 -17.02
CA TYR A 324 -0.21 -0.92 -18.21
C TYR A 324 1.29 -1.12 -18.46
N ARG A 325 2.14 -1.04 -17.42
CA ARG A 325 3.60 -1.19 -17.58
C ARG A 325 3.98 -2.55 -18.16
N PHE A 326 3.31 -3.62 -17.74
CA PHE A 326 3.65 -4.99 -18.17
C PHE A 326 2.91 -5.45 -19.43
N THR A 327 1.67 -5.01 -19.66
CA THR A 327 0.88 -5.48 -20.81
C THR A 327 0.90 -4.53 -22.00
N LYS A 328 1.14 -3.24 -21.75
CA LYS A 328 0.97 -2.13 -22.71
C LYS A 328 -0.46 -1.97 -23.27
N ASP A 329 -1.45 -2.65 -22.69
CA ASP A 329 -2.85 -2.51 -23.08
C ASP A 329 -3.36 -1.12 -22.70
N THR A 330 -3.74 -0.32 -23.71
CA THR A 330 -4.12 1.08 -23.52
C THR A 330 -5.40 1.26 -22.75
N LYS A 331 -6.26 0.23 -22.63
CA LYS A 331 -7.50 0.32 -21.84
C LYS A 331 -7.22 0.73 -20.39
N TYR A 332 -6.07 0.33 -19.83
CA TYR A 332 -5.71 0.67 -18.46
C TYR A 332 -5.42 2.17 -18.29
N ARG A 333 -4.94 2.85 -19.35
CA ARG A 333 -4.85 4.31 -19.37
C ARG A 333 -6.22 4.95 -19.47
N ASP A 334 -7.09 4.42 -20.34
CA ASP A 334 -8.45 4.95 -20.51
C ASP A 334 -9.23 4.86 -19.19
N TRP A 335 -9.17 3.73 -18.49
CA TRP A 335 -9.77 3.56 -17.16
C TRP A 335 -9.18 4.51 -16.12
N GLY A 336 -7.86 4.69 -16.10
CA GLY A 336 -7.22 5.66 -15.21
C GLY A 336 -7.64 7.09 -15.50
N TRP A 337 -7.90 7.41 -16.78
CA TRP A 337 -8.34 8.74 -17.20
C TRP A 337 -9.77 9.01 -16.75
N ASP A 338 -10.67 8.04 -16.92
CA ASP A 338 -12.05 8.13 -16.44
C ASP A 338 -12.11 8.35 -14.93
N ILE A 339 -11.28 7.64 -14.15
CA ILE A 339 -11.17 7.83 -12.69
C ILE A 339 -10.67 9.24 -12.35
N LEU A 340 -9.64 9.74 -13.03
CA LEU A 340 -9.13 11.10 -12.82
C LEU A 340 -10.18 12.17 -13.14
N GLN A 341 -10.97 11.96 -14.20
CA GLN A 341 -12.06 12.85 -14.56
C GLN A 341 -13.16 12.85 -13.50
N SER A 342 -13.47 11.70 -12.91
CA SER A 342 -14.39 11.58 -11.77
C SER A 342 -13.88 12.31 -10.52
N PHE A 343 -12.59 12.20 -10.17
CA PHE A 343 -12.00 13.01 -9.11
C PHE A 343 -12.12 14.51 -9.40
N ASN A 344 -11.74 14.94 -10.60
CA ASN A 344 -11.87 16.34 -11.02
C ASN A 344 -13.30 16.88 -10.89
N LYS A 345 -14.30 16.05 -11.22
CA LYS A 345 -15.70 16.44 -11.22
C LYS A 345 -16.32 16.48 -9.83
N TYR A 346 -16.03 15.49 -8.99
CA TYR A 346 -16.79 15.28 -7.75
C TYR A 346 -16.03 15.58 -6.45
N THR A 347 -14.71 15.72 -6.50
CA THR A 347 -13.89 15.89 -5.28
C THR A 347 -13.07 17.18 -5.26
N LYS A 348 -12.98 17.91 -6.38
CA LYS A 348 -12.24 19.16 -6.48
C LYS A 348 -12.91 20.31 -5.70
N VAL A 349 -12.13 21.00 -4.87
CA VAL A 349 -12.62 22.12 -4.05
C VAL A 349 -12.32 23.46 -4.72
N PRO A 350 -13.30 24.38 -4.86
CA PRO A 350 -13.04 25.74 -5.32
C PRO A 350 -12.00 26.44 -4.43
N GLY A 351 -10.96 27.02 -5.04
CA GLY A 351 -9.86 27.66 -4.30
C GLY A 351 -8.64 26.76 -4.07
N GLY A 352 -8.76 25.45 -4.33
CA GLY A 352 -7.63 24.52 -4.36
C GLY A 352 -7.81 23.30 -3.46
N GLY A 353 -7.23 22.18 -3.89
CA GLY A 353 -7.32 20.89 -3.20
C GLY A 353 -8.45 20.00 -3.70
N TYR A 354 -8.47 18.79 -3.14
CA TYR A 354 -9.49 17.78 -3.34
C TYR A 354 -9.96 17.28 -1.97
N THR A 355 -11.13 16.67 -1.89
CA THR A 355 -11.70 16.24 -0.62
C THR A 355 -12.30 14.84 -0.72
N SER A 356 -12.11 14.05 0.33
CA SER A 356 -12.87 12.82 0.51
C SER A 356 -14.37 13.11 0.48
N ILE A 357 -15.18 12.18 -0.02
CA ILE A 357 -16.64 12.33 -0.13
C ILE A 357 -17.36 11.23 0.65
N ASN A 358 -18.55 11.51 1.16
CA ASN A 358 -19.35 10.57 1.94
C ASN A 358 -20.20 9.63 1.09
N ASN A 359 -20.52 10.01 -0.15
CA ASN A 359 -21.48 9.27 -0.96
C ASN A 359 -21.12 9.23 -2.46
N VAL A 360 -20.52 8.13 -2.90
CA VAL A 360 -20.25 7.85 -4.33
C VAL A 360 -21.50 7.53 -5.15
N ARG A 361 -22.66 7.34 -4.50
CA ARG A 361 -23.94 7.03 -5.18
C ARG A 361 -24.77 8.28 -5.50
N ASP A 362 -24.33 9.46 -5.07
CA ASP A 362 -25.07 10.71 -5.25
C ASP A 362 -24.20 11.78 -5.94
N PRO A 363 -24.23 11.88 -7.28
CA PRO A 363 -23.45 12.86 -8.01
C PRO A 363 -23.96 14.30 -7.83
N MET A 364 -25.17 14.49 -7.31
CA MET A 364 -25.73 15.82 -7.02
C MET A 364 -25.31 16.31 -5.63
N ASN A 365 -25.13 15.38 -4.69
CA ASN A 365 -24.68 15.68 -3.33
C ASN A 365 -23.69 14.61 -2.81
N PRO A 366 -22.43 14.63 -3.29
CA PRO A 366 -21.43 13.63 -2.90
C PRO A 366 -21.00 13.76 -1.43
N GLY A 367 -21.31 14.88 -0.78
CA GLY A 367 -21.07 15.11 0.65
C GLY A 367 -19.59 15.18 1.02
N PRO A 368 -18.87 16.28 0.72
CA PRO A 368 -17.48 16.50 1.13
C PRO A 368 -17.22 16.25 2.62
N ARG A 369 -16.08 15.63 2.94
CA ARG A 369 -15.62 15.34 4.32
C ARG A 369 -14.57 16.33 4.84
N ASP A 370 -14.23 17.33 4.03
CA ASP A 370 -13.22 18.36 4.32
C ASP A 370 -11.84 17.79 4.71
N LYS A 371 -11.39 16.79 3.95
CA LYS A 371 -10.09 16.14 4.17
C LYS A 371 -9.45 15.68 2.86
N MET A 372 -8.26 16.19 2.58
CA MET A 372 -7.37 15.68 1.54
C MET A 372 -6.33 14.79 2.20
N GLU A 373 -6.46 13.48 2.02
CA GLU A 373 -5.50 12.53 2.57
C GLU A 373 -4.13 12.67 1.88
N SER A 374 -3.05 12.42 2.63
CA SER A 374 -1.69 12.61 2.11
C SER A 374 -1.40 11.73 0.90
N PHE A 375 -1.92 10.49 0.92
CA PHE A 375 -1.78 9.52 -0.16
C PHE A 375 -2.43 9.96 -1.48
N PHE A 376 -3.36 10.93 -1.48
CA PHE A 376 -3.87 11.42 -2.77
C PHE A 376 -2.75 12.04 -3.60
N LEU A 377 -1.87 12.83 -2.95
CA LEU A 377 -0.69 13.41 -3.59
C LEU A 377 0.47 12.43 -3.65
N GLY A 378 0.67 11.64 -2.58
CA GLY A 378 1.77 10.67 -2.48
C GLY A 378 1.65 9.51 -3.46
N GLU A 379 0.43 9.06 -3.74
CA GLU A 379 0.16 7.80 -4.44
C GLU A 379 -0.77 8.00 -5.62
N THR A 380 -2.01 8.44 -5.40
CA THR A 380 -3.05 8.47 -6.44
C THR A 380 -2.60 9.28 -7.65
N LEU A 381 -2.12 10.51 -7.43
CA LEU A 381 -1.60 11.34 -8.52
C LEU A 381 -0.24 10.85 -9.06
N LYS A 382 0.58 10.21 -8.22
CA LYS A 382 1.88 9.65 -8.65
C LYS A 382 1.69 8.50 -9.63
N TYR A 383 0.84 7.54 -9.29
CA TYR A 383 0.53 6.41 -10.15
C TYR A 383 -0.22 6.84 -11.41
N LEU A 384 -1.15 7.79 -11.33
CA LEU A 384 -1.77 8.38 -12.53
C LEU A 384 -0.72 9.04 -13.45
N TYR A 385 0.21 9.82 -12.89
CA TYR A 385 1.29 10.42 -13.68
C TYR A 385 2.16 9.35 -14.37
N LEU A 386 2.56 8.30 -13.63
CA LEU A 386 3.39 7.22 -14.15
C LEU A 386 2.65 6.34 -15.17
N LEU A 387 1.34 6.15 -15.01
CA LEU A 387 0.45 5.44 -15.94
C LEU A 387 0.41 6.16 -17.29
N PHE A 388 0.31 7.49 -17.30
CA PHE A 388 0.26 8.30 -18.52
C PHE A 388 1.64 8.65 -19.10
N SER A 389 2.73 8.43 -18.36
CA SER A 389 4.09 8.65 -18.86
C SER A 389 4.38 7.77 -20.07
N ASN A 390 4.80 8.39 -21.18
CA ASN A 390 5.34 7.65 -22.34
C ASN A 390 6.76 7.14 -22.11
N ASP A 391 7.46 7.66 -21.09
CA ASP A 391 8.75 7.16 -20.65
C ASP A 391 8.54 5.98 -19.69
N THR A 392 8.84 4.77 -20.18
CA THR A 392 8.79 3.53 -19.39
C THR A 392 10.07 3.29 -18.58
N GLU A 393 11.12 4.07 -18.78
CA GLU A 393 12.32 4.04 -17.95
C GLU A 393 12.19 4.93 -16.72
N LEU A 394 11.27 5.90 -16.75
CA LEU A 394 10.86 6.67 -15.57
C LEU A 394 10.38 5.71 -14.48
N LEU A 395 11.17 5.63 -13.40
CA LEU A 395 11.03 4.64 -12.32
C LEU A 395 10.78 3.23 -12.84
N SER A 396 11.69 2.73 -13.68
CA SER A 396 11.65 1.36 -14.17
C SER A 396 11.47 0.36 -13.03
N LEU A 397 10.53 -0.58 -13.21
CA LEU A 397 10.19 -1.64 -12.26
C LEU A 397 11.26 -2.73 -12.18
N ASP A 398 12.29 -2.67 -13.03
CA ASP A 398 13.50 -3.50 -12.94
C ASP A 398 14.58 -2.86 -12.04
N LYS A 399 14.43 -1.57 -11.70
CA LYS A 399 15.39 -0.79 -10.90
C LYS A 399 14.84 -0.37 -9.54
N TYR A 400 13.51 -0.25 -9.44
CA TYR A 400 12.84 0.21 -8.24
C TYR A 400 11.70 -0.71 -7.84
N VAL A 401 11.48 -0.80 -6.53
CA VAL A 401 10.27 -1.33 -5.92
C VAL A 401 9.59 -0.20 -5.14
N PHE A 402 8.29 0.01 -5.36
CA PHE A 402 7.53 1.01 -4.63
C PHE A 402 7.13 0.45 -3.27
N ASN A 403 7.35 1.18 -2.19
CA ASN A 403 6.76 0.83 -0.90
C ASN A 403 5.20 0.95 -0.94
N THR A 404 4.51 0.58 0.14
CA THR A 404 3.03 0.59 0.18
C THR A 404 2.41 2.01 0.24
N GLU A 405 3.22 3.08 0.23
CA GLU A 405 2.74 4.47 0.06
C GLU A 405 3.40 5.11 -1.20
N ALA A 406 3.61 4.28 -2.23
CA ALA A 406 4.16 4.65 -3.54
C ALA A 406 5.53 5.36 -3.53
N HIS A 407 6.35 5.17 -2.50
CA HIS A 407 7.70 5.72 -2.42
C HIS A 407 8.71 4.73 -3.05
N PRO A 408 9.38 5.08 -4.18
CA PRO A 408 10.26 4.17 -4.89
C PRO A 408 11.62 3.98 -4.19
N LEU A 409 11.93 2.74 -3.81
CA LEU A 409 13.21 2.32 -3.24
C LEU A 409 13.99 1.47 -4.27
N PRO A 410 15.33 1.53 -4.29
CA PRO A 410 16.12 0.78 -5.26
C PRO A 410 16.04 -0.72 -5.00
N ILE A 411 16.05 -1.51 -6.08
CA ILE A 411 16.33 -2.94 -6.02
C ILE A 411 17.83 -3.14 -5.82
N TRP A 412 18.22 -4.00 -4.89
CA TRP A 412 19.61 -4.31 -4.65
C TRP A 412 20.16 -5.23 -5.75
N PRO A 413 21.41 -5.00 -6.21
CA PRO A 413 22.03 -5.88 -7.19
C PRO A 413 22.07 -7.32 -6.67
N THR A 414 21.68 -8.28 -7.50
CA THR A 414 21.94 -9.69 -7.22
C THR A 414 23.45 -9.88 -7.09
N PRO A 415 23.96 -10.49 -6.00
CA PRO A 415 25.38 -10.80 -5.88
C PRO A 415 25.82 -11.63 -7.09
N PRO A 416 27.01 -11.39 -7.67
CA PRO A 416 27.52 -12.27 -8.72
C PRO A 416 27.67 -13.70 -8.16
N ASN A 417 27.10 -14.67 -8.88
CA ASN A 417 27.17 -16.11 -8.58
C ASN A 417 28.60 -16.64 -8.48
#